data_AF-A0A520AAV2-F1
#
_entry.id   AF-A0A520AAV2-F1
#
_cell.length_a   1.000
_cell.length_b   1.000
_cell.length_c   1.000
_cell.angle_alpha   90.00
_cell.angle_beta   90.00
_cell.angle_gamma   90.00
#
_symmetry.space_group_name_H-M   'P 1'
#
loop_
_entity.id
_entity.type
_entity.pdbx_description
1 polymer ?
#
loop_
_entity_poly.entity_id
_entity_poly.type
_entity_poly.pdbx_seq_one_letter_code
_entity_poly.pdbx_strand_id
1 'polypeptide(L)'
;MVKHHIALGLAKAHSTADTSHIGSGIDIAKGRPVNPVTLVRPHAAARAARFFVEKFPGRSMYAVKANPSPELLQILWDNGITHYDVASIAE
;
A
#
# COMPACT_ATOMS: atom_id res chain seq x y z
N MET A 1 11.40 27.65 3.35
CA MET A 1 11.01 27.09 2.03
C MET A 1 11.57 25.67 1.93
N VAL A 2 10.87 24.69 2.50
CA VAL A 2 11.33 23.29 2.52
C VAL A 2 10.93 22.65 1.19
N LYS A 3 11.92 22.33 0.35
CA LYS A 3 11.71 21.57 -0.88
C LYS A 3 11.54 20.09 -0.50
N HIS A 4 10.32 19.57 -0.64
CA HIS A 4 10.09 18.13 -0.57
C HIS A 4 10.81 17.46 -1.74
N HIS A 5 11.87 16.70 -1.46
CA HIS A 5 12.51 15.82 -2.43
C HIS A 5 11.94 14.42 -2.21
N ILE A 6 11.04 13.98 -3.09
CA ILE A 6 10.55 12.61 -3.11
C ILE A 6 11.69 11.73 -3.62
N ALA A 7 12.32 10.99 -2.71
CA ALA A 7 13.60 10.32 -2.90
C ALA A 7 13.57 9.04 -3.77
N LEU A 8 12.50 8.76 -4.51
CA LEU A 8 12.39 7.48 -5.24
C LEU A 8 11.89 7.54 -6.69
N GLY A 9 11.69 8.72 -7.30
CA GLY A 9 11.27 8.80 -8.70
C GLY A 9 9.98 8.03 -9.06
N LEU A 10 9.27 7.49 -8.08
CA LEU A 10 7.98 6.86 -8.25
C LEU A 10 7.00 7.99 -8.57
N ALA A 11 6.39 7.89 -9.75
CA ALA A 11 5.28 8.75 -10.12
C ALA A 11 4.30 8.82 -8.94
N LYS A 12 3.82 10.02 -8.63
CA LYS A 12 2.71 10.21 -7.69
C LYS A 12 1.65 9.17 -8.08
N ALA A 13 1.27 8.31 -7.15
CA ALA A 13 0.22 7.33 -7.39
C ALA A 13 -1.06 8.11 -7.70
N HIS A 14 -1.27 8.44 -8.96
CA HIS A 14 -2.53 8.95 -9.44
C HIS A 14 -3.47 7.76 -9.36
N SER A 15 -4.22 7.68 -8.27
CA SER A 15 -5.41 6.86 -8.22
C SER A 15 -6.40 7.49 -9.20
N THR A 16 -6.28 7.14 -10.48
CA THR A 16 -7.18 7.58 -11.55
C THR A 16 -8.42 6.67 -11.64
N ALA A 17 -8.65 5.80 -10.65
CA ALA A 17 -9.83 4.96 -10.62
C ALA A 17 -10.94 5.67 -9.85
N ASP A 18 -11.77 6.41 -10.61
CA ASP A 18 -13.18 6.57 -10.27
C ASP A 18 -13.73 5.17 -9.91
N THR A 19 -14.25 5.06 -8.69
CA THR A 19 -14.41 3.82 -7.92
C THR A 19 -15.54 2.92 -8.44
N SER A 20 -16.10 3.24 -9.61
CA SER A 20 -17.34 2.63 -10.10
C SER A 20 -17.15 1.51 -11.13
N HIS A 21 -16.05 1.45 -11.91
CA HIS A 21 -16.03 0.56 -13.09
C HIS A 21 -14.74 -0.21 -13.42
N ILE A 22 -13.76 -0.31 -12.53
CA ILE A 22 -12.56 -1.12 -12.80
C ILE A 22 -12.33 -2.15 -11.70
N GLY A 23 -12.99 -3.30 -11.84
CA GLY A 23 -13.05 -4.35 -10.80
C GLY A 23 -11.80 -5.22 -10.69
N SER A 24 -10.89 -5.18 -11.66
CA SER A 24 -9.71 -6.05 -11.68
C SER A 24 -8.53 -5.47 -12.47
N GLY A 25 -7.34 -6.04 -12.27
CA GLY A 25 -6.17 -5.72 -13.08
C GLY A 25 -6.35 -5.99 -14.58
N ILE A 26 -7.25 -6.91 -14.95
CA ILE A 26 -7.60 -7.19 -16.35
C ILE A 26 -8.34 -5.99 -16.96
N ASP A 27 -9.23 -5.36 -16.21
CA ASP A 27 -10.01 -4.22 -16.71
C ASP A 27 -9.13 -2.99 -16.88
N ILE A 28 -8.16 -2.79 -15.97
CA ILE A 28 -7.10 -1.78 -16.14
C ILE A 28 -6.28 -2.08 -17.40
N ALA A 29 -5.87 -3.34 -17.62
CA ALA A 29 -5.09 -3.73 -18.78
C ALA A 29 -5.84 -3.49 -20.11
N LYS A 30 -7.16 -3.71 -20.15
CA LYS A 30 -7.99 -3.39 -21.33
C LYS A 30 -8.01 -1.91 -21.67
N GLY A 31 -7.87 -1.04 -20.67
CA GLY A 31 -7.70 0.41 -20.85
C GLY A 31 -6.36 0.81 -21.48
N ARG A 32 -5.43 -0.14 -21.66
CA ARG A 32 -4.11 0.04 -22.28
C ARG A 32 -3.40 1.31 -21.78
N PRO A 33 -3.20 1.46 -20.46
CA PRO A 33 -2.63 2.67 -19.91
C PRO A 33 -1.23 2.89 -20.47
N VAL A 34 -0.98 4.12 -20.90
CA VAL A 34 0.34 4.54 -21.42
C VAL A 34 1.38 4.63 -20.31
N ASN A 35 0.94 4.92 -19.08
CA ASN A 35 1.77 5.00 -17.90
C ASN A 35 1.67 3.71 -17.08
N PRO A 36 2.74 3.31 -16.36
CA PRO A 36 2.68 2.21 -15.41
C PRO A 36 1.59 2.44 -14.36
N VAL A 37 0.93 1.34 -13.95
CA VAL A 37 -0.11 1.35 -12.92
C VAL A 37 0.30 0.43 -11.78
N THR A 38 0.17 0.91 -10.55
CA THR A 38 0.37 0.10 -9.35
C THR A 38 -0.96 -0.54 -8.95
N LEU A 39 -0.96 -1.86 -8.77
CA LEU A 39 -2.13 -2.61 -8.33
C LEU A 39 -1.92 -3.11 -6.90
N VAL A 40 -2.90 -2.84 -6.04
CA VAL A 40 -2.95 -3.42 -4.70
C VAL A 40 -3.55 -4.82 -4.80
N ARG A 41 -3.00 -5.78 -4.04
CA ARG A 41 -3.50 -7.15 -3.94
C ARG A 41 -3.97 -7.43 -2.51
N PRO A 42 -5.20 -7.02 -2.13
CA PRO A 42 -5.62 -6.98 -0.73
C PRO A 42 -5.51 -8.32 0.00
N HIS A 43 -5.90 -9.40 -0.66
CA HIS A 43 -5.83 -10.76 -0.10
C HIS A 43 -4.40 -11.22 0.18
N ALA A 44 -3.40 -10.75 -0.58
CA ALA A 44 -2.01 -11.08 -0.31
C ALA A 44 -1.50 -10.33 0.92
N ALA A 45 -1.83 -9.04 1.05
CA ALA A 45 -1.49 -8.24 2.24
C ALA A 45 -2.12 -8.82 3.50
N ALA A 46 -3.41 -9.19 3.44
CA ALA A 46 -4.12 -9.81 4.56
C ALA A 46 -3.49 -11.14 4.99
N ARG A 47 -3.10 -11.99 4.04
CA ARG A 47 -2.39 -13.25 4.36
C ARG A 47 -1.03 -13.01 5.00
N ALA A 48 -0.27 -12.03 4.50
CA ALA A 48 1.02 -11.68 5.06
C ALA A 48 0.88 -11.17 6.50
N ALA A 49 -0.07 -10.26 6.75
CA ALA A 49 -0.39 -9.75 8.08
C ALA A 49 -0.68 -10.89 9.07
N ARG A 50 -1.64 -11.77 8.73
CA ARG A 50 -2.00 -12.91 9.58
C ARG A 50 -0.84 -13.85 9.84
N PHE A 51 -0.02 -14.13 8.82
CA PHE A 51 1.17 -14.95 9.01
C PHE A 51 2.09 -14.40 10.11
N PHE A 52 2.42 -13.10 10.06
CA PHE A 52 3.28 -12.51 11.08
C PHE A 52 2.59 -12.41 12.44
N VAL A 53 1.30 -12.06 12.49
CA VAL A 53 0.55 -12.01 13.76
C VAL A 53 0.48 -13.38 14.44
N GLU A 54 0.24 -14.44 13.69
CA GLU A 54 0.04 -15.79 14.23
C GLU A 54 1.34 -16.56 14.50
N LYS A 55 2.41 -16.26 13.77
CA LYS A 55 3.63 -17.08 13.76
C LYS A 55 4.84 -16.39 14.35
N PHE A 56 4.84 -15.06 14.46
CA PHE A 56 5.96 -14.35 15.08
C PHE A 56 5.72 -14.27 16.60
N PRO A 57 6.62 -14.82 17.44
CA PRO A 57 6.44 -14.79 18.90
C PRO A 57 6.62 -13.39 19.50
N GLY A 58 7.18 -12.46 18.73
CA GLY A 58 7.34 -11.07 19.12
C GLY A 58 6.20 -10.18 18.63
N ARG A 59 6.41 -8.87 18.75
CA ARG A 59 5.44 -7.89 18.23
C ARG A 59 5.68 -7.61 16.77
N SER A 60 4.71 -7.95 15.94
CA SER A 60 4.72 -7.62 14.53
C SER A 60 4.44 -6.13 14.31
N MET A 61 5.27 -5.47 13.50
CA MET A 61 5.13 -4.08 13.11
C MET A 61 5.41 -3.90 11.61
N TYR A 62 4.79 -2.89 10.99
CA TYR A 62 4.99 -2.56 9.58
C TYR A 62 5.79 -1.28 9.40
N ALA A 63 6.80 -1.30 8.53
CA ALA A 63 7.57 -0.11 8.18
C ALA A 63 6.86 0.67 7.05
N VAL A 64 6.25 1.80 7.39
CA VAL A 64 5.38 2.61 6.50
C VAL A 64 6.11 3.08 5.25
N LYS A 65 7.40 3.41 5.38
CA LYS A 65 8.29 3.77 4.25
C LYS A 65 8.31 2.75 3.10
N ALA A 66 7.97 1.48 3.36
CA ALA A 66 7.95 0.46 2.33
C ALA A 66 6.78 0.68 1.34
N ASN A 67 5.62 1.09 1.84
CA ASN A 67 4.47 1.51 1.05
C ASN A 67 3.47 2.26 1.95
N PRO A 68 3.35 3.59 1.83
CA PRO A 68 2.47 4.40 2.68
C PRO A 68 1.01 4.45 2.18
N SER A 69 0.57 3.54 1.30
CA SER A 69 -0.81 3.49 0.81
C SER A 69 -1.81 3.34 1.97
N PRO A 70 -2.75 4.28 2.15
CA PRO A 70 -3.75 4.20 3.21
C PRO A 70 -4.58 2.92 3.15
N GLU A 71 -4.93 2.45 1.95
CA GLU A 71 -5.70 1.22 1.77
C GLU A 71 -4.91 0.00 2.26
N LEU A 72 -3.60 -0.06 1.98
CA LEU A 72 -2.74 -1.12 2.48
C LEU A 72 -2.65 -1.08 4.02
N LEU A 73 -2.40 0.10 4.59
CA LEU A 73 -2.30 0.26 6.05
C LEU A 73 -3.60 -0.18 6.74
N GLN A 74 -4.76 0.16 6.18
CA GLN A 74 -6.05 -0.29 6.69
C GLN A 74 -6.19 -1.81 6.63
N ILE A 75 -5.82 -2.45 5.51
CA ILE A 75 -5.85 -3.92 5.40
C ILE A 75 -4.94 -4.58 6.44
N LEU A 76 -3.75 -4.03 6.68
CA LEU A 76 -2.81 -4.57 7.67
C LEU A 76 -3.37 -4.42 9.10
N TRP A 77 -3.97 -3.27 9.41
CA TRP A 77 -4.66 -3.00 10.67
C TRP A 77 -5.78 -4.01 10.93
N ASP A 78 -6.68 -4.17 9.96
CA ASP A 78 -7.83 -5.09 10.04
C ASP A 78 -7.40 -6.56 10.20
N ASN A 79 -6.16 -6.89 9.83
CA ASN A 79 -5.58 -8.23 9.94
C ASN A 79 -4.55 -8.35 11.09
N GLY A 80 -4.56 -7.42 12.04
CA GLY A 80 -3.88 -7.54 13.34
C GLY A 80 -2.49 -6.90 13.42
N ILE A 81 -1.97 -6.29 12.34
CA ILE A 81 -0.77 -5.46 12.42
C ILE A 81 -1.17 -4.07 12.92
N THR A 82 -0.95 -3.82 14.20
CA THR A 82 -1.40 -2.60 14.89
C THR A 82 -0.27 -1.63 15.24
N HIS A 83 0.97 -1.98 14.87
CA HIS A 83 2.16 -1.19 15.18
C HIS A 83 2.88 -0.82 13.88
N TYR A 84 3.28 0.45 13.78
CA TYR A 84 3.83 1.05 12.57
C TYR A 84 5.10 1.82 12.88
N ASP A 85 6.12 1.60 12.06
CA ASP A 85 7.39 2.30 12.08
C ASP A 85 7.39 3.36 10.95
N VAL A 86 7.52 4.62 11.34
CA VAL A 86 7.49 5.79 10.44
C VAL A 86 8.84 6.51 10.49
N ALA A 87 9.30 7.05 9.37
CA ALA A 87 10.57 7.77 9.29
C ALA A 87 10.41 9.28 9.49
N SER A 88 9.18 9.82 9.42
CA SER A 88 8.90 11.24 9.61
C SER A 88 7.48 11.50 10.13
N ILE A 89 7.23 12.71 10.66
CA ILE A 89 5.89 13.17 11.11
C ILE A 89 4.88 13.26 9.96
N ALA A 90 5.36 13.40 8.71
CA ALA A 90 4.49 13.53 7.56
C ALA A 90 3.93 12.19 7.05
N GLU A 91 4.46 11.07 7.53
CA GLU A 91 3.95 9.72 7.30
C GLU A 91 2.95 9.34 8.41
#